data_AF-A0A0H2SP20-F1
#
_entry.id   AF-A0A0H2SP20-F1
#
_cell.length_a   1.000
_cell.length_b   1.000
_cell.length_c   1.000
_cell.angle_alpha   90.00
_cell.angle_beta   90.00
_cell.angle_gamma   90.00
#
_symmetry.space_group_name_H-M   'P 1'
#
loop_
_entity.id
_entity.type
_entity.pdbx_description
1 polymer ?
#
loop_
_entity_poly.entity_id
_entity_poly.type
_entity_poly.pdbx_seq_one_letter_code
_entity_poly.pdbx_strand_id
1 'polypeptide(L)'
;MNPEVAVYVKELSKLRYGYPLYDPDPAESYDRIRIGDVGYVTDYGCFLRLFNVFYPEDHPINNLGVPEGFVPLDEKYRRSHRSQAIQPGVICSSHVRKVGGGLSFDGGVIPAGLSINLSCSEQQGAALIIKRRAIREDTRCKKAFRDLILKNYEVWHSFARDELQTDISVKDIFLVTGTILTNEWATATVVDKARNCEMQFNAGDGLNPFGSASASVWGSWTSSISIPLRFGPTSLPPAHPDAYATSPSASSDDTTEPLPNQCVFLRAYHVLTRPFFLRKIKAAAEPKDETDRGYEDGSKYPIAAIVEVDADDESEAGDGDSEAPVCISIACLEVFDLTCCQSNMIYTRKLEITYLRSDSFFCTSSSGCH
;
A
#
# COMPACT_ATOMS: atom_id res chain seq x y z
N MET A 1 14.46 2.13 -2.21
CA MET A 1 13.37 2.84 -2.90
C MET A 1 13.91 3.98 -3.76
N ASN A 2 13.61 3.96 -5.06
CA ASN A 2 13.96 5.00 -6.03
C ASN A 2 13.38 6.38 -5.57
N PRO A 3 14.14 7.50 -5.63
CA PRO A 3 13.68 8.82 -5.19
C PRO A 3 12.40 9.29 -5.89
N GLU A 4 12.21 8.93 -7.16
CA GLU A 4 11.01 9.25 -7.95
C GLU A 4 9.78 8.59 -7.36
N VAL A 5 9.89 7.29 -7.05
CA VAL A 5 8.83 6.51 -6.40
C VAL A 5 8.50 7.08 -5.02
N ALA A 6 9.53 7.41 -4.23
CA ALA A 6 9.34 7.97 -2.90
C ALA A 6 8.58 9.31 -2.94
N VAL A 7 8.92 10.21 -3.87
CA VAL A 7 8.22 11.49 -4.05
C VAL A 7 6.80 11.27 -4.54
N TYR A 8 6.59 10.41 -5.55
CA TYR A 8 5.26 10.09 -6.04
C TYR A 8 4.35 9.54 -4.94
N VAL A 9 4.88 8.60 -4.16
CA VAL A 9 4.14 7.98 -3.04
C VAL A 9 3.81 9.02 -1.99
N LYS A 10 4.79 9.81 -1.55
CA LYS A 10 4.60 10.88 -0.56
C LYS A 10 3.54 11.89 -1.01
N GLU A 11 3.61 12.34 -2.26
CA GLU A 11 2.76 13.41 -2.78
C GLU A 11 1.32 12.94 -3.03
N LEU A 12 1.11 11.77 -3.65
CA LEU A 12 -0.24 11.28 -3.93
C LEU A 12 -0.92 10.59 -2.73
N SER A 13 -0.16 10.13 -1.72
CA SER A 13 -0.76 9.59 -0.48
C SER A 13 -1.63 10.63 0.24
N LYS A 14 -1.34 11.93 0.05
CA LYS A 14 -2.13 13.04 0.62
C LYS A 14 -3.59 13.04 0.13
N LEU A 15 -3.88 12.39 -0.99
CA LEU A 15 -5.22 12.30 -1.59
C LEU A 15 -6.11 11.25 -0.95
N ARG A 16 -5.57 10.40 -0.06
CA ARG A 16 -6.34 9.40 0.73
C ARG A 16 -7.09 8.34 -0.08
N TYR A 17 -6.62 8.04 -1.29
CA TYR A 17 -7.14 6.92 -2.10
C TYR A 17 -6.54 5.55 -1.73
N GLY A 18 -5.49 5.53 -0.92
CA GLY A 18 -4.69 4.35 -0.59
C GLY A 18 -3.21 4.62 -0.84
N TYR A 19 -2.41 3.55 -0.87
CA TYR A 19 -1.02 3.58 -1.29
C TYR A 19 -0.94 3.74 -2.82
N PRO A 20 -0.42 4.85 -3.35
CA PRO A 20 -0.27 5.04 -4.79
C PRO A 20 0.82 4.11 -5.36
N LEU A 21 0.52 3.42 -6.45
CA LEU A 21 1.54 2.65 -7.18
C LEU A 21 2.13 3.54 -8.27
N TYR A 22 3.46 3.69 -8.24
CA TYR A 22 4.20 4.46 -9.26
C TYR A 22 4.23 3.74 -10.60
N ASP A 23 4.19 2.39 -10.54
CA ASP A 23 4.00 1.53 -11.69
C ASP A 23 2.72 0.69 -11.54
N PRO A 24 1.59 1.18 -12.06
CA PRO A 24 0.32 0.44 -12.05
C PRO A 24 0.31 -0.85 -12.88
N ASP A 25 1.27 -1.05 -13.78
CA ASP A 25 1.30 -2.17 -14.71
C ASP A 25 1.98 -3.39 -14.06
N PRO A 26 1.31 -4.55 -13.98
CA PRO A 26 1.94 -5.79 -13.53
C PRO A 26 2.95 -6.38 -14.54
N ALA A 27 3.17 -5.73 -15.69
CA ALA A 27 4.18 -6.06 -16.68
C ALA A 27 4.12 -7.55 -17.09
N GLU A 28 2.92 -8.00 -17.47
CA GLU A 28 2.60 -9.39 -17.88
C GLU A 28 2.79 -10.47 -16.80
N SER A 29 3.31 -10.13 -15.61
CA SER A 29 3.49 -11.08 -14.50
C SER A 29 2.17 -11.70 -14.05
N TYR A 30 1.06 -10.96 -14.20
CA TYR A 30 -0.30 -11.41 -13.99
C TYR A 30 -1.29 -10.40 -14.60
N ASP A 31 -2.58 -10.74 -14.63
CA ASP A 31 -3.61 -9.94 -15.30
C ASP A 31 -4.00 -8.65 -14.57
N ARG A 32 -4.15 -8.68 -13.23
CA ARG A 32 -4.42 -7.50 -12.38
C ARG A 32 -4.21 -7.81 -10.90
N ILE A 33 -4.09 -6.77 -10.07
CA ILE A 33 -4.16 -6.89 -8.60
C ILE A 33 -5.61 -7.12 -8.14
N ARG A 34 -5.80 -7.99 -7.16
CA ARG A 34 -7.10 -8.41 -6.61
C ARG A 34 -7.11 -8.35 -5.09
N ILE A 35 -8.31 -8.23 -4.52
CA ILE A 35 -8.52 -8.46 -3.09
C ILE A 35 -8.03 -9.87 -2.73
N GLY A 36 -7.29 -9.97 -1.63
CA GLY A 36 -6.73 -11.21 -1.13
C GLY A 36 -5.34 -11.54 -1.67
N ASP A 37 -4.80 -10.74 -2.59
CA ASP A 37 -3.39 -10.88 -2.98
C ASP A 37 -2.50 -10.59 -1.77
N VAL A 38 -1.49 -11.42 -1.56
CA VAL A 38 -0.38 -11.18 -0.66
C VAL A 38 0.84 -10.92 -1.53
N GLY A 39 1.55 -9.83 -1.25
CA GLY A 39 2.64 -9.38 -2.10
C GLY A 39 3.44 -8.24 -1.48
N TYR A 40 4.31 -7.66 -2.27
CA TYR A 40 5.14 -6.52 -1.88
C TYR A 40 5.21 -5.49 -2.99
N VAL A 41 5.54 -4.24 -2.64
CA VAL A 41 5.79 -3.18 -3.61
C VAL A 41 7.29 -3.08 -3.82
N THR A 42 7.73 -3.16 -5.07
CA THR A 42 9.14 -3.08 -5.44
C THR A 42 9.68 -1.67 -5.26
N ASP A 43 11.00 -1.55 -5.29
CA ASP A 43 11.70 -0.26 -5.27
C ASP A 43 11.39 0.65 -6.48
N TYR A 44 10.83 0.07 -7.56
CA TYR A 44 10.35 0.77 -8.75
C TYR A 44 8.83 1.07 -8.71
N GLY A 45 8.16 0.68 -7.61
CA GLY A 45 6.77 1.03 -7.33
C GLY A 45 5.71 0.19 -8.04
N CYS A 46 6.09 -1.00 -8.52
CA CYS A 46 5.16 -2.05 -9.00
C CYS A 46 4.82 -2.99 -7.84
N PHE A 47 3.60 -3.54 -7.82
CA PHE A 47 3.24 -4.59 -6.87
C PHE A 47 3.52 -5.98 -7.47
N LEU A 48 4.13 -6.88 -6.71
CA LEU A 48 4.33 -8.27 -7.11
C LEU A 48 3.55 -9.20 -6.17
N ARG A 49 2.67 -10.02 -6.75
CA ARG A 49 1.90 -11.03 -6.02
C ARG A 49 2.81 -12.22 -5.71
N LEU A 50 2.81 -12.64 -4.44
CA LEU A 50 3.39 -13.91 -3.99
C LEU A 50 2.34 -15.02 -4.12
N PHE A 51 1.13 -14.81 -3.58
CA PHE A 51 -0.01 -15.72 -3.69
C PHE A 51 -1.32 -14.96 -3.43
N ASN A 52 -2.47 -15.62 -3.53
CA ASN A 52 -3.78 -15.09 -3.16
C ASN A 52 -4.45 -16.00 -2.11
N VAL A 53 -4.94 -15.38 -1.04
CA VAL A 53 -5.47 -16.08 0.14
C VAL A 53 -6.74 -16.90 -0.12
N PHE A 54 -7.47 -16.67 -1.21
CA PHE A 54 -8.74 -17.36 -1.48
C PHE A 54 -8.58 -18.65 -2.30
N TYR A 55 -7.42 -18.86 -2.90
CA TYR A 55 -7.23 -19.94 -3.85
C TYR A 55 -6.27 -20.99 -3.28
N PRO A 56 -6.48 -22.28 -3.54
CA PRO A 56 -5.56 -23.34 -3.14
C PRO A 56 -4.25 -23.29 -3.93
N GLU A 57 -3.28 -24.11 -3.52
CA GLU A 57 -1.94 -24.21 -4.14
C GLU A 57 -1.98 -24.62 -5.62
N ASP A 58 -2.92 -25.50 -6.00
CA ASP A 58 -3.07 -25.99 -7.37
C ASP A 58 -3.77 -25.00 -8.31
N HIS A 59 -4.22 -23.86 -7.79
CA HIS A 59 -4.88 -22.84 -8.61
C HIS A 59 -3.85 -21.98 -9.37
N PRO A 60 -4.07 -21.69 -10.68
CA PRO A 60 -3.11 -20.94 -11.50
C PRO A 60 -2.69 -19.55 -10.98
N ILE A 61 -3.47 -18.94 -10.09
CA ILE A 61 -3.13 -17.64 -9.48
C ILE A 61 -2.01 -17.74 -8.43
N ASN A 62 -1.81 -18.93 -7.86
CA ASN A 62 -0.78 -19.27 -6.88
C ASN A 62 0.32 -20.10 -7.56
N ASN A 63 0.70 -19.69 -8.77
CA ASN A 63 1.72 -20.37 -9.57
C ASN A 63 3.13 -20.33 -8.96
N LEU A 64 3.37 -19.43 -8.00
CA LEU A 64 4.61 -19.38 -7.22
C LEU A 64 4.56 -20.31 -5.98
N GLY A 65 3.48 -21.07 -5.80
CA GLY A 65 3.23 -21.86 -4.59
C GLY A 65 2.51 -21.06 -3.51
N VAL A 66 2.44 -21.63 -2.31
CA VAL A 66 1.81 -21.03 -1.13
C VAL A 66 2.66 -21.33 0.12
N PRO A 67 2.54 -20.53 1.19
CA PRO A 67 3.28 -20.77 2.43
C PRO A 67 2.95 -22.13 3.08
N GLU A 68 3.89 -22.68 3.86
CA GLU A 68 3.67 -23.93 4.59
C GLU A 68 2.39 -23.90 5.45
N GLY A 69 1.61 -24.99 5.38
CA GLY A 69 0.36 -25.13 6.14
C GLY A 69 -0.76 -24.19 5.69
N PHE A 70 -0.64 -23.59 4.50
CA PHE A 70 -1.62 -22.67 3.97
C PHE A 70 -3.00 -23.32 3.81
N VAL A 71 -4.02 -22.60 4.29
CA VAL A 71 -5.43 -22.96 4.14
C VAL A 71 -6.13 -21.77 3.50
N PRO A 72 -6.81 -21.95 2.34
CA PRO A 72 -7.56 -20.88 1.71
C PRO A 72 -8.60 -20.25 2.66
N LEU A 73 -8.68 -18.93 2.61
CA LEU A 73 -9.68 -18.16 3.32
C LEU A 73 -11.08 -18.49 2.76
N ASP A 74 -12.02 -18.77 3.65
CA ASP A 74 -13.40 -19.11 3.30
C ASP A 74 -14.05 -18.08 2.36
N GLU A 75 -14.71 -18.57 1.32
CA GLU A 75 -15.36 -17.80 0.26
C GLU A 75 -16.35 -16.74 0.79
N LYS A 76 -16.95 -16.97 1.97
CA LYS A 76 -17.85 -15.97 2.62
C LYS A 76 -17.15 -14.62 2.90
N TYR A 77 -15.82 -14.62 2.97
CA TYR A 77 -15.02 -13.43 3.19
C TYR A 77 -14.65 -12.69 1.89
N ARG A 78 -14.98 -13.25 0.72
CA ARG A 78 -14.71 -12.64 -0.61
C ARG A 78 -15.64 -11.47 -0.96
N ARG A 79 -16.63 -11.18 -0.11
CA ARG A 79 -17.59 -10.08 -0.32
C ARG A 79 -16.88 -8.73 -0.46
N SER A 80 -17.06 -8.08 -1.61
CA SER A 80 -16.53 -6.76 -1.92
C SER A 80 -17.64 -5.72 -2.19
N HIS A 81 -17.26 -4.45 -2.21
CA HIS A 81 -18.07 -3.34 -2.69
C HIS A 81 -17.33 -2.66 -3.84
N ARG A 82 -18.04 -2.44 -4.96
CA ARG A 82 -17.49 -1.78 -6.16
C ARG A 82 -18.17 -0.43 -6.39
N SER A 83 -17.39 0.57 -6.76
CA SER A 83 -17.87 1.92 -7.08
C SER A 83 -16.96 2.62 -8.09
N GLN A 84 -17.46 3.68 -8.74
CA GLN A 84 -16.61 4.58 -9.52
C GLN A 84 -15.87 5.49 -8.53
N ALA A 85 -14.54 5.53 -8.58
CA ALA A 85 -13.74 6.33 -7.63
C ALA A 85 -13.18 7.61 -8.23
N ILE A 86 -12.70 7.57 -9.47
CA ILE A 86 -12.02 8.72 -10.07
C ILE A 86 -12.51 8.89 -11.51
N GLN A 87 -12.92 10.11 -11.84
CA GLN A 87 -13.28 10.48 -13.21
C GLN A 87 -12.02 10.65 -14.08
N PRO A 88 -12.14 10.51 -15.42
CA PRO A 88 -11.05 10.78 -16.32
C PRO A 88 -10.51 12.19 -16.15
N GLY A 89 -9.18 12.32 -16.25
CA GLY A 89 -8.50 13.59 -16.09
C GLY A 89 -7.28 13.48 -15.20
N VAL A 90 -6.91 14.63 -14.63
CA VAL A 90 -5.69 14.76 -13.84
C VAL A 90 -6.00 14.76 -12.35
N ILE A 91 -5.25 13.97 -11.60
CA ILE A 91 -5.15 13.99 -10.15
C ILE A 91 -3.72 14.40 -9.80
N CYS A 92 -3.54 15.35 -8.90
CA CYS A 92 -2.19 15.80 -8.57
C CYS A 92 -2.10 16.30 -7.13
N SER A 93 -0.87 16.39 -6.63
CA SER A 93 -0.64 17.01 -5.32
C SER A 93 -0.81 18.53 -5.38
N SER A 94 -0.89 19.18 -4.21
CA SER A 94 -1.21 20.60 -4.06
C SER A 94 -0.26 21.56 -4.79
N HIS A 95 0.98 21.13 -5.07
CA HIS A 95 2.00 21.98 -5.70
C HIS A 95 2.04 21.86 -7.22
N VAL A 96 1.28 20.91 -7.79
CA VAL A 96 1.07 20.79 -9.22
C VAL A 96 -0.24 21.49 -9.58
N ARG A 97 -0.17 22.40 -10.55
CA ARG A 97 -1.31 23.15 -11.07
C ARG A 97 -1.63 22.68 -12.47
N LYS A 98 -2.92 22.66 -12.78
CA LYS A 98 -3.45 22.45 -14.13
C LYS A 98 -3.44 23.80 -14.84
N VAL A 99 -2.82 23.89 -16.00
CA VAL A 99 -2.72 25.12 -16.79
C VAL A 99 -3.71 25.03 -17.96
N GLY A 100 -4.73 25.90 -17.95
CA GLY A 100 -5.87 25.82 -18.87
C GLY A 100 -7.08 25.08 -18.26
N GLY A 101 -8.29 25.50 -18.64
CA GLY A 101 -9.54 25.17 -17.93
C GLY A 101 -9.91 23.67 -17.88
N GLY A 102 -10.58 23.28 -16.78
CA GLY A 102 -11.47 22.11 -16.66
C GLY A 102 -10.95 20.75 -17.12
N LEU A 103 -9.90 20.21 -16.48
CA LEU A 103 -9.38 18.87 -16.83
C LEU A 103 -10.09 17.70 -16.12
N SER A 104 -11.38 17.87 -15.79
CA SER A 104 -12.25 16.77 -15.35
C SER A 104 -13.26 16.54 -16.46
N PHE A 105 -13.31 15.31 -16.99
CA PHE A 105 -14.12 14.99 -18.16
C PHE A 105 -15.36 14.19 -17.77
N ASP A 106 -16.53 14.80 -17.93
CA ASP A 106 -17.82 14.12 -17.70
C ASP A 106 -18.13 13.06 -18.78
N GLY A 107 -17.48 13.18 -19.95
CA GLY A 107 -17.60 12.27 -21.10
C GLY A 107 -17.07 10.86 -20.88
N GLY A 108 -16.60 10.51 -19.68
CA GLY A 108 -16.18 9.15 -19.31
C GLY A 108 -14.85 8.69 -19.92
N VAL A 109 -14.27 9.46 -20.84
CA VAL A 109 -12.94 9.25 -21.43
C VAL A 109 -12.27 10.59 -21.80
N ILE A 110 -10.94 10.66 -21.71
CA ILE A 110 -10.16 11.78 -22.26
C ILE A 110 -10.13 11.66 -23.80
N PRO A 111 -10.58 12.69 -24.56
CA PRO A 111 -10.60 12.63 -26.02
C PRO A 111 -9.19 12.70 -26.61
N ALA A 112 -9.00 12.04 -27.75
CA ALA A 112 -7.79 12.16 -28.55
C ALA A 112 -7.58 13.60 -29.07
N GLY A 113 -6.32 14.01 -29.21
CA GLY A 113 -5.96 15.36 -29.65
C GLY A 113 -5.99 16.41 -28.53
N LEU A 114 -6.39 16.04 -27.31
CA LEU A 114 -6.34 16.95 -26.16
C LEU A 114 -4.91 17.08 -25.63
N SER A 115 -4.47 18.33 -25.41
CA SER A 115 -3.25 18.62 -24.66
C SER A 115 -3.58 19.02 -23.22
N ILE A 116 -2.96 18.33 -22.26
CA ILE A 116 -3.05 18.58 -20.83
C ILE A 116 -1.77 19.25 -20.38
N ASN A 117 -1.86 20.51 -19.92
CA ASN A 117 -0.70 21.24 -19.42
C ASN A 117 -0.71 21.25 -17.89
N LEU A 118 0.45 20.94 -17.31
CA LEU A 118 0.72 20.92 -15.88
C LEU A 118 1.90 21.84 -15.60
N SER A 119 1.85 22.52 -14.47
CA SER A 119 3.01 23.23 -13.94
C SER A 119 3.25 22.90 -12.48
N CYS A 120 4.51 22.87 -12.07
CA CYS A 120 4.87 22.68 -10.67
C CYS A 120 5.67 23.90 -10.18
N SER A 121 5.29 24.42 -9.01
CA SER A 121 6.09 25.43 -8.29
C SER A 121 7.36 24.80 -7.69
N GLU A 122 8.21 25.58 -6.99
CA GLU A 122 9.53 25.19 -6.42
C GLU A 122 9.52 24.10 -5.33
N GLN A 123 8.57 23.17 -5.40
CA GLN A 123 8.35 22.10 -4.45
C GLN A 123 8.22 20.76 -5.17
N GLN A 124 8.34 19.68 -4.40
CA GLN A 124 8.02 18.35 -4.88
C GLN A 124 6.56 18.27 -5.31
N GLY A 125 6.32 17.54 -6.40
CA GLY A 125 5.01 17.40 -6.99
C GLY A 125 4.84 16.05 -7.67
N ALA A 126 3.60 15.56 -7.69
CA ALA A 126 3.24 14.38 -8.46
C ALA A 126 1.88 14.58 -9.11
N ALA A 127 1.74 14.06 -10.32
CA ALA A 127 0.48 13.99 -11.06
C ALA A 127 0.28 12.59 -11.62
N LEU A 128 -0.99 12.20 -11.65
CA LEU A 128 -1.52 11.01 -12.30
C LEU A 128 -2.62 11.47 -13.26
N ILE A 129 -2.49 11.14 -14.53
CA ILE A 129 -3.51 11.33 -15.55
C ILE A 129 -4.14 9.96 -15.82
N ILE A 130 -5.46 9.87 -15.77
CA ILE A 130 -6.18 8.65 -16.15
C ILE A 130 -7.10 8.93 -17.35
N LYS A 131 -7.01 8.10 -18.37
CA LYS A 131 -7.80 8.26 -19.61
C LYS A 131 -9.26 7.90 -19.41
N ARG A 132 -9.55 6.92 -18.56
CA ARG A 132 -10.90 6.38 -18.30
C ARG A 132 -11.23 6.43 -16.81
N ARG A 133 -12.49 6.18 -16.47
CA ARG A 133 -12.96 6.12 -15.08
C ARG A 133 -12.22 5.01 -14.31
N ALA A 134 -11.67 5.35 -13.16
CA ALA A 134 -11.08 4.36 -12.27
C ALA A 134 -12.14 3.71 -11.38
N ILE A 135 -12.12 2.38 -11.33
CA ILE A 135 -13.06 1.57 -10.55
C ILE A 135 -12.42 1.17 -9.24
N ARG A 136 -13.11 1.45 -8.14
CA ARG A 136 -12.75 1.03 -6.80
C ARG A 136 -13.42 -0.27 -6.45
N GLU A 137 -12.65 -1.16 -5.84
CA GLU A 137 -13.16 -2.37 -5.21
C GLU A 137 -12.53 -2.52 -3.82
N ASP A 138 -13.35 -2.72 -2.79
CA ASP A 138 -12.91 -2.90 -1.40
C ASP A 138 -13.58 -4.09 -0.73
N THR A 139 -12.85 -4.79 0.14
CA THR A 139 -13.41 -5.86 0.97
C THR A 139 -14.42 -5.33 1.98
N ARG A 140 -15.54 -6.05 2.14
CA ARG A 140 -16.49 -5.81 3.24
C ARG A 140 -16.09 -6.54 4.52
N CYS A 141 -15.06 -7.39 4.46
CA CYS A 141 -14.64 -8.28 5.55
C CYS A 141 -13.32 -7.82 6.20
N LYS A 142 -13.15 -6.52 6.44
CA LYS A 142 -11.91 -5.92 6.98
C LYS A 142 -11.33 -6.65 8.19
N LYS A 143 -12.18 -7.03 9.16
CA LYS A 143 -11.75 -7.79 10.34
C LYS A 143 -11.11 -9.14 9.99
N ALA A 144 -11.70 -9.90 9.08
CA ALA A 144 -11.18 -11.21 8.68
C ALA A 144 -9.79 -11.08 8.04
N PHE A 145 -9.58 -10.07 7.19
CA PHE A 145 -8.28 -9.81 6.56
C PHE A 145 -7.24 -9.37 7.60
N ARG A 146 -7.64 -8.53 8.55
CA ARG A 146 -6.79 -8.10 9.66
C ARG A 146 -6.33 -9.28 10.52
N ASP A 147 -7.27 -10.13 10.92
CA ASP A 147 -6.98 -11.30 11.75
C ASP A 147 -6.12 -12.31 10.98
N LEU A 148 -6.33 -12.44 9.66
CA LEU A 148 -5.55 -13.32 8.80
C LEU A 148 -4.08 -12.90 8.70
N ILE A 149 -3.78 -11.63 8.41
CA ILE A 149 -2.38 -11.19 8.30
C ILE A 149 -1.67 -11.27 9.65
N LEU A 150 -2.32 -10.91 10.76
CA LEU A 150 -1.72 -11.03 12.10
C LEU A 150 -1.34 -12.46 12.45
N LYS A 151 -2.18 -13.42 12.04
CA LYS A 151 -1.94 -14.83 12.33
C LYS A 151 -0.78 -15.40 11.52
N ASN A 152 -0.53 -14.90 10.31
CA ASN A 152 0.32 -15.58 9.35
C ASN A 152 1.53 -14.76 8.84
N TYR A 153 1.72 -13.51 9.26
CA TYR A 153 2.76 -12.64 8.69
C TYR A 153 4.17 -13.24 8.76
N GLU A 154 4.50 -13.99 9.81
CA GLU A 154 5.82 -14.64 9.96
C GLU A 154 6.01 -15.77 8.94
N VAL A 155 5.00 -16.64 8.79
CA VAL A 155 5.04 -17.74 7.82
C VAL A 155 5.04 -17.19 6.39
N TRP A 156 4.31 -16.11 6.12
CA TRP A 156 4.32 -15.44 4.82
C TRP A 156 5.67 -14.77 4.53
N HIS A 157 6.34 -14.23 5.56
CA HIS A 157 7.68 -13.67 5.45
C HIS A 157 8.73 -14.74 5.16
N SER A 158 8.70 -15.85 5.90
CA SER A 158 9.54 -17.01 5.64
C SER A 158 9.33 -17.58 4.25
N PHE A 159 8.09 -17.73 3.80
CA PHE A 159 7.79 -18.16 2.43
C PHE A 159 8.43 -17.24 1.38
N ALA A 160 8.26 -15.92 1.53
CA ALA A 160 8.87 -14.96 0.61
C ALA A 160 10.40 -15.02 0.60
N ARG A 161 11.02 -15.07 1.79
CA ARG A 161 12.49 -15.05 1.95
C ARG A 161 13.14 -16.38 1.56
N ASP A 162 12.62 -17.48 2.09
CA ASP A 162 13.29 -18.78 2.10
C ASP A 162 12.91 -19.62 0.87
N GLU A 163 11.64 -19.58 0.43
CA GLU A 163 11.19 -20.37 -0.72
C GLU A 163 11.26 -19.56 -2.02
N LEU A 164 10.82 -18.29 -1.99
CA LEU A 164 10.83 -17.40 -3.15
C LEU A 164 12.09 -16.55 -3.29
N GLN A 165 13.07 -16.70 -2.38
CA GLN A 165 14.36 -16.01 -2.42
C GLN A 165 14.22 -14.48 -2.58
N THR A 166 13.19 -13.91 -1.96
CA THR A 166 12.84 -12.49 -2.04
C THR A 166 13.31 -11.77 -0.78
N ASP A 167 14.24 -10.84 -0.93
CA ASP A 167 14.76 -10.03 0.18
C ASP A 167 13.79 -8.90 0.54
N ILE A 168 12.83 -9.20 1.41
CA ILE A 168 11.86 -8.25 1.96
C ILE A 168 11.80 -8.36 3.47
N SER A 169 11.39 -7.29 4.13
CA SER A 169 11.10 -7.31 5.56
C SER A 169 9.61 -7.54 5.83
N VAL A 170 9.26 -7.89 7.07
CA VAL A 170 7.86 -8.13 7.48
C VAL A 170 6.93 -6.95 7.14
N LYS A 171 7.41 -5.71 7.24
CA LYS A 171 6.63 -4.50 6.92
C LYS A 171 6.33 -4.32 5.44
N ASP A 172 7.06 -5.03 4.58
CA ASP A 172 6.92 -4.96 3.13
C ASP A 172 5.90 -5.99 2.62
N ILE A 173 5.33 -6.82 3.50
CA ILE A 173 4.25 -7.76 3.17
C ILE A 173 2.91 -7.03 3.25
N PHE A 174 2.24 -6.95 2.11
CA PHE A 174 0.92 -6.36 1.96
C PHE A 174 -0.12 -7.46 1.70
N LEU A 175 -1.17 -7.48 2.52
CA LEU A 175 -2.41 -8.19 2.21
C LEU A 175 -3.42 -7.21 1.61
N VAL A 176 -3.73 -7.38 0.33
CA VAL A 176 -4.60 -6.49 -0.43
C VAL A 176 -6.05 -6.60 0.04
N THR A 177 -6.59 -5.46 0.49
CA THR A 177 -7.98 -5.29 0.93
C THR A 177 -8.82 -4.49 -0.05
N GLY A 178 -8.20 -3.79 -1.00
CA GLY A 178 -8.90 -3.09 -2.06
C GLY A 178 -7.96 -2.51 -3.13
N THR A 179 -8.52 -2.20 -4.30
CA THR A 179 -7.80 -1.64 -5.45
C THR A 179 -8.58 -0.50 -6.11
N ILE A 180 -7.89 0.47 -6.70
CA ILE A 180 -8.46 1.39 -7.67
C ILE A 180 -7.77 1.10 -9.00
N LEU A 181 -8.54 0.54 -9.94
CA LEU A 181 -8.05 0.09 -11.23
C LEU A 181 -8.50 1.04 -12.34
N THR A 182 -7.61 1.32 -13.30
CA THR A 182 -7.88 2.02 -14.57
C THR A 182 -7.36 1.16 -15.74
N ASN A 183 -7.48 1.66 -16.96
CA ASN A 183 -6.95 1.03 -18.18
C ASN A 183 -5.67 1.73 -18.63
N GLU A 184 -5.71 3.04 -18.82
CA GLU A 184 -4.54 3.83 -19.23
C GLU A 184 -4.23 4.91 -18.19
N TRP A 185 -2.93 5.13 -17.97
CA TRP A 185 -2.41 6.03 -16.95
C TRP A 185 -1.14 6.73 -17.43
N ALA A 186 -0.92 7.98 -17.01
CA ALA A 186 0.37 8.68 -17.12
C ALA A 186 0.74 9.26 -15.78
N THR A 187 2.02 9.21 -15.44
CA THR A 187 2.54 9.87 -14.25
C THR A 187 3.59 10.92 -14.62
N ALA A 188 3.61 11.98 -13.83
CA ALA A 188 4.66 12.97 -13.84
C ALA A 188 5.09 13.23 -12.40
N THR A 189 6.40 13.20 -12.14
CA THR A 189 6.96 13.42 -10.81
C THR A 189 8.03 14.49 -10.86
N VAL A 190 7.96 15.46 -9.97
CA VAL A 190 8.95 16.52 -9.80
C VAL A 190 9.70 16.24 -8.50
N VAL A 191 10.90 15.67 -8.62
CA VAL A 191 11.71 15.17 -7.50
C VAL A 191 12.51 16.28 -6.83
N ASP A 192 13.24 17.04 -7.64
CA ASP A 192 14.00 18.20 -7.20
C ASP A 192 13.17 19.48 -7.26
N LYS A 193 13.55 20.48 -6.47
CA LYS A 193 12.94 21.81 -6.49
C LYS A 193 13.28 22.51 -7.81
N ALA A 194 12.61 22.14 -8.88
CA ALA A 194 12.73 22.79 -10.17
C ALA A 194 11.83 24.04 -10.20
N ARG A 195 12.40 25.18 -10.58
CA ARG A 195 11.63 26.41 -10.78
C ARG A 195 10.83 26.30 -12.07
N ASN A 196 9.52 26.54 -11.98
CA ASN A 196 8.61 26.66 -13.14
C ASN A 196 8.73 25.49 -14.12
N CYS A 197 8.62 24.27 -13.61
CA CYS A 197 8.52 23.09 -14.45
C CYS A 197 7.19 23.14 -15.21
N GLU A 198 7.24 23.08 -16.53
CA GLU A 198 6.09 23.00 -17.42
C GLU A 198 6.10 21.64 -18.10
N MET A 199 4.97 20.95 -18.02
CA MET A 199 4.81 19.59 -18.53
C MET A 199 3.54 19.56 -19.35
N GLN A 200 3.58 18.89 -20.49
CA GLN A 200 2.42 18.73 -21.33
C GLN A 200 2.27 17.26 -21.71
N PHE A 201 1.07 16.74 -21.51
CA PHE A 201 0.67 15.43 -21.98
C PHE A 201 -0.27 15.58 -23.17
N ASN A 202 0.09 15.00 -24.31
CA ASN A 202 -0.71 15.02 -25.53
C ASN A 202 -1.44 13.68 -25.67
N ALA A 203 -2.77 13.69 -25.53
CA ALA A 203 -3.59 12.49 -25.65
C ALA A 203 -3.67 12.02 -27.10
N GLY A 204 -3.24 10.78 -27.33
CA GLY A 204 -3.26 10.10 -28.62
C GLY A 204 -4.57 9.34 -28.87
N ASP A 205 -4.80 9.09 -30.15
CA ASP A 205 -5.91 8.27 -30.66
C ASP A 205 -5.81 6.80 -30.19
N GLY A 206 -4.59 6.28 -29.96
CA GLY A 206 -4.36 4.85 -29.76
C GLY A 206 -4.15 4.10 -31.08
N LEU A 207 -4.47 4.71 -32.23
CA LEU A 207 -4.03 4.26 -33.55
C LEU A 207 -2.62 4.80 -33.85
N ASN A 208 -1.67 3.88 -33.92
CA ASN A 208 -0.28 4.14 -34.27
C ASN A 208 -0.17 4.46 -35.77
N PRO A 209 0.44 5.56 -36.22
CA PRO A 209 0.71 5.80 -37.65
C PRO A 209 1.74 4.81 -38.25
N PHE A 210 2.35 3.95 -37.42
CA PHE A 210 3.41 3.01 -37.80
C PHE A 210 3.03 1.52 -37.69
N GLY A 211 1.75 1.17 -37.80
CA GLY A 211 1.32 -0.18 -38.22
C GLY A 211 1.67 -1.39 -37.35
N SER A 212 2.22 -1.22 -36.14
CA SER A 212 2.42 -2.33 -35.19
C SER A 212 1.17 -2.53 -34.33
N ALA A 213 0.57 -3.72 -34.41
CA ALA A 213 -0.73 -4.06 -33.84
C ALA A 213 -0.77 -4.25 -32.30
N SER A 214 0.34 -4.04 -31.59
CA SER A 214 0.45 -4.37 -30.16
C SER A 214 0.65 -3.19 -29.21
N ALA A 215 0.71 -1.95 -29.70
CA ALA A 215 0.94 -0.77 -28.86
C ALA A 215 -0.15 0.28 -29.02
N SER A 216 -1.06 0.38 -28.04
CA SER A 216 -1.92 1.55 -27.90
C SER A 216 -1.10 2.71 -27.33
N VAL A 217 -0.48 3.53 -28.19
CA VAL A 217 0.15 4.77 -27.76
C VAL A 217 -0.96 5.76 -27.41
N TRP A 218 -1.40 5.73 -26.15
CA TRP A 218 -2.52 6.56 -25.70
C TRP A 218 -2.11 8.04 -25.48
N GLY A 219 -0.82 8.37 -25.53
CA GLY A 219 -0.33 9.73 -25.59
C GLY A 219 1.20 9.84 -25.46
N SER A 220 1.68 11.07 -25.36
CA SER A 220 3.10 11.38 -25.20
C SER A 220 3.32 12.57 -24.27
N TRP A 221 4.49 12.60 -23.64
CA TRP A 221 4.92 13.69 -22.78
C TRP A 221 5.88 14.64 -23.49
N THR A 222 5.75 15.93 -23.20
CA THR A 222 6.77 16.95 -23.43
C THR A 222 6.98 17.72 -22.13
N SER A 223 8.19 18.21 -21.88
CA SER A 223 8.54 18.93 -20.66
C SER A 223 9.62 19.96 -20.92
N SER A 224 9.57 21.08 -20.19
CA SER A 224 10.60 22.14 -20.24
C SER A 224 11.91 21.70 -19.56
N ILE A 225 11.86 20.65 -18.74
CA ILE A 225 12.99 20.09 -18.00
C ILE A 225 13.00 18.56 -18.05
N SER A 226 14.15 17.95 -17.75
CA SER A 226 14.23 16.50 -17.57
C SER A 226 13.60 16.12 -16.24
N ILE A 227 12.47 15.41 -16.30
CA ILE A 227 11.78 14.87 -15.13
C ILE A 227 11.26 13.45 -15.43
N PRO A 228 11.04 12.63 -14.38
CA PRO A 228 10.40 11.33 -14.51
C PRO A 228 8.97 11.44 -15.05
N LEU A 229 8.81 11.01 -16.30
CA LEU A 229 7.54 10.98 -17.04
C LEU A 229 7.28 9.56 -17.50
N ARG A 230 6.10 9.04 -17.21
CA ARG A 230 5.72 7.67 -17.57
C ARG A 230 4.30 7.63 -18.10
N PHE A 231 4.00 6.59 -18.85
CA PHE A 231 2.65 6.24 -19.23
C PHE A 231 2.55 4.74 -19.48
N GLY A 232 1.35 4.20 -19.32
CA GLY A 232 1.06 2.80 -19.54
C GLY A 232 -0.39 2.53 -19.91
N PRO A 233 -0.70 1.30 -20.33
CA PRO A 233 0.22 0.15 -20.37
C PRO A 233 1.25 0.29 -21.49
N THR A 234 2.47 -0.21 -21.26
CA THR A 234 3.51 -0.29 -22.29
C THR A 234 3.83 -1.76 -22.52
N SER A 235 3.46 -2.29 -23.68
CA SER A 235 3.74 -3.69 -24.05
C SER A 235 5.24 -3.95 -23.98
N LEU A 236 5.63 -5.04 -23.34
CA LEU A 236 7.03 -5.45 -23.36
C LEU A 236 7.40 -5.91 -24.77
N PRO A 237 8.59 -5.55 -25.27
CA PRO A 237 9.13 -6.21 -26.45
C PRO A 237 9.20 -7.73 -26.18
N PRO A 238 8.89 -8.58 -27.16
CA PRO A 238 9.04 -10.02 -26.99
C PRO A 238 10.48 -10.34 -26.60
N ALA A 239 10.64 -11.18 -25.57
CA ALA A 239 11.95 -11.53 -25.00
C ALA A 239 12.93 -12.12 -26.04
N HIS A 240 12.40 -12.69 -27.13
CA HIS A 240 13.17 -13.12 -28.30
C HIS A 240 12.52 -12.63 -29.60
N PRO A 241 13.26 -11.91 -30.48
CA PRO A 241 12.74 -11.41 -31.75
C PRO A 241 12.30 -12.51 -32.74
N ASP A 242 12.79 -13.75 -32.58
CA ASP A 242 12.71 -14.79 -33.60
C ASP A 242 11.62 -15.84 -33.38
N ALA A 243 10.79 -15.70 -32.34
CA ALA A 243 9.62 -16.56 -32.20
C ALA A 243 8.54 -16.05 -33.17
N TYR A 244 8.45 -16.68 -34.35
CA TYR A 244 7.34 -16.52 -35.29
C TYR A 244 6.01 -16.63 -34.54
N ALA A 245 5.43 -15.49 -34.19
CA ALA A 245 4.12 -15.42 -33.59
C ALA A 245 3.10 -15.82 -34.66
N THR A 246 2.67 -17.08 -34.61
CA THR A 246 1.31 -17.40 -35.07
C THR A 246 0.38 -16.78 -34.03
N SER A 247 0.15 -15.48 -34.13
CA SER A 247 -0.87 -14.81 -33.33
C SER A 247 -2.20 -15.45 -33.72
N PRO A 248 -3.00 -15.97 -32.77
CA PRO A 248 -4.40 -16.20 -33.07
C PRO A 248 -4.97 -14.85 -33.45
N SER A 249 -5.51 -14.74 -34.66
CA SER A 249 -6.34 -13.61 -35.06
C SER A 249 -7.53 -13.58 -34.12
N ALA A 250 -7.41 -12.81 -33.04
CA ALA A 250 -8.54 -12.40 -32.24
C ALA A 250 -9.41 -11.54 -33.14
N SER A 251 -10.45 -12.16 -33.71
CA SER A 251 -11.59 -11.45 -34.24
C SER A 251 -12.26 -10.72 -33.07
N SER A 252 -11.80 -9.51 -32.77
CA SER A 252 -12.43 -8.63 -31.80
C SER A 252 -13.58 -7.88 -32.47
N ASP A 253 -14.66 -8.61 -32.74
CA ASP A 253 -15.99 -8.00 -32.88
C ASP A 253 -16.65 -8.01 -31.50
N ASP A 254 -16.01 -7.32 -30.55
CA ASP A 254 -16.57 -7.12 -29.22
C ASP A 254 -16.43 -5.65 -28.83
N THR A 255 -17.53 -4.91 -29.01
CA THR A 255 -17.72 -3.50 -28.62
C THR A 255 -17.71 -3.29 -27.10
N THR A 256 -17.17 -4.23 -26.32
CA THR A 256 -17.13 -4.16 -24.86
C THR A 256 -15.86 -3.47 -24.40
N GLU A 257 -16.02 -2.36 -23.69
CA GLU A 257 -14.93 -1.62 -23.03
C GLU A 257 -14.06 -2.56 -22.18
N PRO A 258 -12.72 -2.56 -22.35
CA PRO A 258 -11.84 -3.50 -21.67
C PRO A 258 -11.91 -3.30 -20.15
N LEU A 259 -11.96 -4.41 -19.41
CA LEU A 259 -11.98 -4.35 -17.95
C LEU A 259 -10.72 -3.66 -17.40
N PRO A 260 -10.83 -2.76 -16.41
CA PRO A 260 -9.68 -2.11 -15.79
C PRO A 260 -8.74 -3.14 -15.14
N ASN A 261 -7.44 -2.98 -15.40
CA ASN A 261 -6.41 -3.91 -14.92
C ASN A 261 -5.16 -3.21 -14.35
N GLN A 262 -4.99 -1.91 -14.56
CA GLN A 262 -3.86 -1.13 -14.06
C GLN A 262 -4.17 -0.55 -12.68
N CYS A 263 -3.45 -0.95 -11.63
CA CYS A 263 -3.76 -0.52 -10.27
C CYS A 263 -3.05 0.78 -9.90
N VAL A 264 -3.79 1.88 -9.80
CA VAL A 264 -3.21 3.21 -9.47
C VAL A 264 -3.17 3.48 -7.96
N PHE A 265 -4.07 2.88 -7.18
CA PHE A 265 -4.05 2.97 -5.72
C PHE A 265 -4.43 1.64 -5.06
N LEU A 266 -3.57 1.20 -4.15
CA LEU A 266 -3.69 -0.02 -3.39
C LEU A 266 -4.18 0.27 -1.96
N ARG A 267 -5.10 -0.54 -1.45
CA ARG A 267 -5.43 -0.59 -0.02
C ARG A 267 -5.09 -1.96 0.49
N ALA A 268 -4.35 -2.00 1.58
CA ALA A 268 -3.82 -3.23 2.13
C ALA A 268 -3.55 -3.09 3.63
N TYR A 269 -3.44 -4.23 4.29
CA TYR A 269 -2.82 -4.33 5.62
C TYR A 269 -1.37 -4.74 5.47
N HIS A 270 -0.53 -4.22 6.34
CA HIS A 270 0.85 -4.67 6.53
C HIS A 270 1.21 -4.59 8.02
N VAL A 271 2.21 -5.38 8.43
CA VAL A 271 2.58 -5.52 9.85
C VAL A 271 3.83 -4.70 10.14
N LEU A 272 3.73 -3.83 11.14
CA LEU A 272 4.87 -3.08 11.66
C LEU A 272 5.34 -3.73 12.95
N THR A 273 6.57 -4.25 12.95
CA THR A 273 7.27 -4.69 14.16
C THR A 273 8.02 -3.50 14.74
N ARG A 274 7.76 -3.14 16.00
CA ARG A 274 8.53 -2.11 16.71
C ARG A 274 9.46 -2.76 17.72
N PRO A 275 10.77 -2.48 17.67
CA PRO A 275 11.66 -2.85 18.77
C PRO A 275 11.27 -2.05 20.02
N PHE A 276 11.10 -2.75 21.13
CA PHE A 276 10.70 -2.17 22.39
C PHE A 276 11.91 -1.50 23.05
N PHE A 277 12.19 -0.25 22.71
CA PHE A 277 13.07 0.57 23.55
C PHE A 277 12.32 0.88 24.84
N LEU A 278 12.82 0.37 25.97
CA LEU A 278 12.36 0.76 27.29
C LEU A 278 12.40 2.29 27.36
N ARG A 279 11.23 2.93 27.33
CA ARG A 279 11.10 4.35 27.69
C ARG A 279 11.66 4.46 29.10
N LYS A 280 12.86 5.04 29.27
CA LYS A 280 13.39 5.38 30.59
C LYS A 280 12.35 6.27 31.27
N ILE A 281 11.62 5.70 32.22
CA ILE A 281 10.73 6.45 33.10
C ILE A 281 11.67 7.28 33.98
N LYS A 282 11.95 8.53 33.58
CA LYS A 282 12.52 9.51 34.50
C LYS A 282 11.40 9.89 35.47
N ALA A 283 11.38 9.23 36.62
CA ALA A 283 10.62 9.71 37.76
C ALA A 283 11.22 11.05 38.19
N ALA A 284 10.49 12.14 38.01
CA ALA A 284 10.80 13.39 38.69
C ALA A 284 10.42 13.19 40.17
N ALA A 285 11.36 12.68 40.96
CA ALA A 285 11.26 12.74 42.42
C ALA A 285 11.79 14.10 42.85
N GLU A 286 10.89 15.07 43.08
CA GLU A 286 11.23 16.25 43.87
C GLU A 286 11.35 15.85 45.35
N PRO A 287 12.41 16.25 46.05
CA PRO A 287 12.49 16.06 47.50
C PRO A 287 11.47 16.99 48.18
N LYS A 288 10.63 16.42 49.03
CA LYS A 288 9.83 17.18 49.99
C LYS A 288 10.78 17.75 51.05
N ASP A 289 10.92 19.06 51.08
CA ASP A 289 11.31 19.77 52.30
C ASP A 289 10.04 20.27 53.01
N GLU A 290 9.95 19.91 54.29
CA GLU A 290 8.92 20.36 55.20
C GLU A 290 9.16 21.84 55.56
N THR A 291 8.20 22.72 55.29
CA THR A 291 7.88 23.85 56.19
C THR A 291 6.49 24.44 55.87
N ASP A 292 5.59 24.14 56.79
CA ASP A 292 4.41 24.86 57.30
C ASP A 292 3.95 26.19 56.62
N ARG A 293 2.63 26.23 56.31
CA ARG A 293 1.62 27.31 56.51
C ARG A 293 0.79 27.72 55.26
N GLY A 294 -0.53 27.46 55.35
CA GLY A 294 -1.55 28.49 55.11
C GLY A 294 -2.28 28.53 53.76
N TYR A 295 -3.55 28.13 53.81
CA TYR A 295 -4.71 28.59 53.01
C TYR A 295 -4.91 28.17 51.54
N GLU A 296 -6.21 27.98 51.27
CA GLU A 296 -6.91 27.43 50.11
C GLU A 296 -6.77 28.27 48.82
N ASP A 297 -6.77 27.61 47.66
CA ASP A 297 -7.83 27.68 46.63
C ASP A 297 -7.31 27.08 45.31
N GLY A 298 -8.21 26.42 44.59
CA GLY A 298 -7.92 25.48 43.54
C GLY A 298 -7.25 26.07 42.31
N SER A 299 -6.37 25.28 41.72
CA SER A 299 -6.21 25.21 40.27
C SER A 299 -5.29 24.03 39.92
N LYS A 300 -5.59 23.35 38.81
CA LYS A 300 -4.67 23.14 37.68
C LYS A 300 -4.90 21.79 36.99
N TYR A 301 -5.53 21.91 35.82
CA TYR A 301 -5.13 21.10 34.66
C TYR A 301 -3.65 21.43 34.33
N PRO A 302 -2.77 20.44 34.13
CA PRO A 302 -1.55 20.63 33.34
C PRO A 302 -1.87 20.23 31.89
N ILE A 303 -2.00 21.19 30.97
CA ILE A 303 -0.93 21.74 30.12
C ILE A 303 -0.12 20.64 29.43
N ALA A 304 -0.41 20.48 28.14
CA ALA A 304 0.33 19.64 27.21
C ALA A 304 1.76 20.18 27.04
N ALA A 305 2.75 19.32 27.23
CA ALA A 305 4.14 19.60 26.88
C ALA A 305 4.46 18.95 25.53
N ILE A 306 4.75 19.81 24.55
CA ILE A 306 5.41 19.49 23.29
C ILE A 306 6.90 19.33 23.59
N VAL A 307 7.53 18.26 23.09
CA VAL A 307 8.99 18.16 23.04
C VAL A 307 9.39 17.60 21.68
N GLU A 308 10.08 18.43 20.92
CA GLU A 308 10.90 18.11 19.75
C GLU A 308 12.12 17.29 20.18
N VAL A 309 12.62 16.41 19.31
CA VAL A 309 13.93 15.81 19.46
C VAL A 309 14.66 15.96 18.13
N ASP A 310 15.73 16.76 18.16
CA ASP A 310 16.78 16.79 17.16
C ASP A 310 17.92 15.84 17.54
N ALA A 311 18.53 15.31 16.48
CA ALA A 311 19.92 14.88 16.30
C ALA A 311 20.52 13.76 17.19
N ASP A 312 20.78 12.63 16.53
CA ASP A 312 22.04 11.88 16.47
C ASP A 312 22.97 11.94 17.68
N ASP A 313 23.15 10.79 18.35
CA ASP A 313 24.45 10.42 18.89
C ASP A 313 24.58 8.90 18.95
N GLU A 314 25.60 8.37 18.28
CA GLU A 314 26.02 6.97 18.39
C GLU A 314 26.71 6.75 19.74
N SER A 315 26.36 5.65 20.42
CA SER A 315 27.33 4.97 21.28
C SER A 315 26.97 3.50 21.45
N GLU A 316 27.94 2.64 21.14
CA GLU A 316 27.93 1.21 21.45
C GLU A 316 27.98 0.97 22.97
N ALA A 317 27.28 -0.06 23.44
CA ALA A 317 27.84 -1.14 24.26
C ALA A 317 26.74 -2.08 24.79
N GLY A 318 27.03 -3.38 24.77
CA GLY A 318 26.62 -4.28 25.85
C GLY A 318 25.66 -5.41 25.45
N ASP A 319 26.27 -6.56 25.18
CA ASP A 319 25.66 -7.87 24.97
C ASP A 319 24.77 -8.31 26.15
N GLY A 320 23.63 -8.93 25.83
CA GLY A 320 22.63 -9.36 26.79
C GLY A 320 21.35 -9.83 26.10
N ASP A 321 21.35 -11.09 25.66
CA ASP A 321 20.18 -11.82 25.15
C ASP A 321 19.04 -11.81 26.19
N SER A 322 18.21 -10.80 26.12
CA SER A 322 16.85 -10.82 26.62
C SER A 322 15.97 -10.36 25.47
N GLU A 323 15.19 -11.29 24.91
CA GLU A 323 14.25 -11.02 23.83
C GLU A 323 13.24 -9.97 24.33
N ALA A 324 13.50 -8.70 24.01
CA ALA A 324 12.62 -7.61 24.38
C ALA A 324 11.25 -7.84 23.73
N PRO A 325 10.13 -7.61 24.44
CA PRO A 325 8.80 -7.89 23.92
C PRO A 325 8.52 -7.05 22.66
N VAL A 326 8.52 -7.66 21.47
CA VAL A 326 8.22 -6.97 20.21
C VAL A 326 6.76 -6.52 20.21
N CYS A 327 6.52 -5.21 20.06
CA CYS A 327 5.17 -4.70 19.86
C CYS A 327 4.80 -4.80 18.38
N ILE A 328 3.78 -5.60 18.09
CA ILE A 328 3.22 -5.75 16.75
C ILE A 328 2.09 -4.72 16.58
N SER A 329 2.16 -3.92 15.53
CA SER A 329 1.12 -2.98 15.12
C SER A 329 0.71 -3.25 13.67
N ILE A 330 -0.55 -2.99 13.33
CA ILE A 330 -1.01 -3.01 11.94
C ILE A 330 -1.27 -1.58 11.51
N ALA A 331 -0.69 -1.18 10.39
CA ALA A 331 -1.14 0.01 9.70
C ALA A 331 -2.17 -0.37 8.62
N CYS A 332 -3.22 0.45 8.51
CA CYS A 332 -4.16 0.38 7.40
C CYS A 332 -3.88 1.56 6.48
N LEU A 333 -3.63 1.29 5.21
CA LEU A 333 -3.27 2.31 4.22
C LEU A 333 -4.44 3.22 3.80
N GLU A 334 -5.62 3.07 4.42
CA GLU A 334 -6.76 3.96 4.19
C GLU A 334 -6.55 5.37 4.79
N VAL A 335 -5.60 5.55 5.71
CA VAL A 335 -5.37 6.83 6.41
C VAL A 335 -3.87 7.16 6.47
N PHE A 336 -3.30 7.64 5.37
CA PHE A 336 -1.94 8.18 5.36
C PHE A 336 -1.96 9.65 5.81
N ASP A 337 -1.94 9.90 7.12
CA ASP A 337 -1.67 11.25 7.63
C ASP A 337 -0.20 11.34 8.03
N LEU A 338 0.59 12.06 7.23
CA LEU A 338 2.00 12.31 7.53
C LEU A 338 2.19 13.26 8.73
N THR A 339 1.11 13.72 9.37
CA THR A 339 1.14 14.44 10.66
C THR A 339 0.48 13.69 11.82
N CYS A 340 -0.11 12.50 11.58
CA CYS A 340 -0.82 11.75 12.62
C CYS A 340 -0.14 10.39 12.92
N CYS A 341 1.11 10.44 13.35
CA CYS A 341 1.70 9.37 14.17
C CYS A 341 1.23 9.45 15.64
N GLN A 342 0.24 10.28 15.96
CA GLN A 342 -0.35 10.39 17.29
C GLN A 342 -1.87 10.28 17.20
N SER A 343 -2.42 9.14 17.65
CA SER A 343 -3.85 8.84 17.86
C SER A 343 -4.49 7.92 16.82
N ASN A 344 -4.14 6.63 16.88
CA ASN A 344 -5.10 5.53 16.79
C ASN A 344 -4.44 4.25 17.32
N MET A 345 -4.25 4.22 18.64
CA MET A 345 -3.76 3.04 19.35
C MET A 345 -4.94 2.12 19.69
N ILE A 346 -5.02 0.98 19.02
CA ILE A 346 -5.77 -0.17 19.55
C ILE A 346 -4.73 -1.15 20.07
N TYR A 347 -4.53 -1.15 21.39
CA TYR A 347 -3.74 -2.16 22.07
C TYR A 347 -4.46 -3.51 22.01
N THR A 348 -3.88 -4.50 21.34
CA THR A 348 -4.18 -5.90 21.61
C THR A 348 -3.37 -6.33 22.84
N ARG A 349 -4.04 -6.45 23.98
CA ARG A 349 -3.46 -7.10 25.17
C ARG A 349 -3.10 -8.55 24.81
N LYS A 350 -1.90 -8.94 25.21
CA LYS A 350 -1.38 -10.31 25.20
C LYS A 350 -2.44 -11.23 25.84
N LEU A 351 -2.98 -12.17 25.05
CA LEU A 351 -3.76 -13.29 25.58
C LEU A 351 -2.76 -14.24 26.26
N GLU A 352 -2.57 -14.07 27.57
CA GLU A 352 -1.99 -15.13 28.39
C GLU A 352 -3.04 -16.23 28.53
N ILE A 353 -2.85 -17.32 27.79
CA ILE A 353 -3.56 -18.57 28.05
C ILE A 353 -2.89 -19.21 29.26
N THR A 354 -3.43 -18.93 30.45
CA THR A 354 -3.06 -19.69 31.65
C THR A 354 -3.73 -21.05 31.57
N TYR A 355 -2.93 -22.10 31.34
CA TYR A 355 -3.37 -23.48 31.54
C TYR A 355 -3.64 -23.70 33.04
N LEU A 356 -4.91 -23.82 33.43
CA LEU A 356 -5.26 -24.42 34.71
C LEU A 356 -5.13 -25.93 34.59
N ARG A 357 -4.00 -26.44 35.09
CA ARG A 357 -3.73 -27.85 35.36
C ARG A 357 -4.66 -28.26 36.51
N SER A 358 -5.62 -29.15 36.25
CA SER A 358 -6.44 -29.78 37.29
C SER A 358 -6.03 -31.23 37.45
N ASP A 359 -5.11 -31.50 38.38
CA ASP A 359 -4.85 -32.85 38.87
C ASP A 359 -5.47 -33.03 40.27
N SER A 360 -6.49 -33.89 40.28
CA SER A 360 -6.87 -34.87 41.29
C SER A 360 -7.00 -34.49 42.77
N PHE A 361 -8.23 -34.66 43.31
CA PHE A 361 -8.41 -35.26 44.63
C PHE A 361 -9.50 -36.34 44.60
N PHE A 362 -9.17 -37.44 45.26
CA PHE A 362 -9.90 -38.69 45.44
C PHE A 362 -11.25 -38.53 46.17
N CYS A 363 -12.22 -39.35 45.81
CA CYS A 363 -13.26 -39.80 46.74
C CYS A 363 -13.45 -41.32 46.58
N THR A 364 -12.84 -42.06 47.49
CA THR A 364 -13.19 -43.44 47.83
C THR A 364 -14.05 -43.41 49.09
N SER A 365 -15.27 -43.95 49.02
CA SER A 365 -15.83 -44.68 50.16
C SER A 365 -16.79 -45.75 49.62
N SER A 366 -16.47 -46.99 49.95
CA SER A 366 -17.25 -48.19 49.67
C SER A 366 -18.06 -48.57 50.92
N SER A 367 -19.30 -49.01 50.67
CA SER A 367 -20.02 -50.13 51.31
C SER A 367 -20.28 -50.13 52.83
N GLY A 368 -21.55 -50.37 53.20
CA GLY A 368 -21.92 -50.97 54.49
C GLY A 368 -23.42 -50.96 54.83
N CYS A 369 -24.09 -52.09 54.60
CA CYS A 369 -25.24 -52.70 55.30
C CYS A 369 -26.25 -51.82 56.08
N HIS A 370 -27.53 -51.87 55.70
CA HIS A 370 -28.55 -52.76 56.28
C HIS A 370 -29.86 -52.75 55.49
#